data_AF-A0A9Q1J994-F1
#
_entry.id   AF-A0A9Q1J994-F1
#
_cell.length_a   1.000
_cell.length_b   1.000
_cell.length_c   1.000
_cell.angle_alpha   90.00
_cell.angle_beta   90.00
_cell.angle_gamma   90.00
#
_symmetry.space_group_name_H-M   'P 1'
#
loop_
_entity.id
_entity.type
_entity.pdbx_description
1 polymer ?
#
loop_
_entity_poly.entity_id
_entity_poly.type
_entity_poly.pdbx_seq_one_letter_code
_entity_poly.pdbx_strand_id
1 'polypeptide(L)'
;MHEFASFPFDPASPTLRTLQSAMPASDELIADFNSAHAAGEEKLTRFLQDRVFSKNTSLHARFPLSKRLMFAKAPCTEKPGEELKARAAEMERNALKAVINLVEVSQLVNLPDLLENRVVEECVALFNSNGTYRKTQKSKLIHKLFLQSVDLQEPYIALVDMGMIWRMATPSAEDRQTQDGTPYKWLDYVHKVSSIILARHGDADRIICVNDPYDAAYSTKDNERDLRVQGKAHVPNTYMKLGDPFPSAREFKTLVCSVSNKGRLQKLIRSYLTDLAQNVDAEIVYSVGSHCTNLSTQQPMQNYSFDQSEADTILFSAYAVLRESGYSGPVIIDTADTDAYVAAAAISQQLPDMLCIKRKQETVLCRSLGKSSVYDKVAKSPVAQQQLLRCGDSLDPEEEVVEELFEFTQHVIYGDKKSSTMAEARAAKWKRMKNKSFIRLPPDADSLRQHCLRANFLAYLVRHPSLKHHPSPLGHGWERLGGRCCPVRHTRPALPTHLPAPGPAEESEEDNESEEDEEEGDDDVQRTDH
;
A
#
# COMPACT_ATOMS: atom_id res chain seq x y z
N MET A 1 12.08 -22.08 -25.07
CA MET A 1 12.29 -21.40 -23.77
C MET A 1 13.29 -20.27 -23.94
N HIS A 2 12.84 -19.01 -24.05
CA HIS A 2 13.73 -17.84 -24.07
C HIS A 2 14.04 -17.41 -22.63
N GLU A 3 15.02 -18.08 -22.02
CA GLU A 3 15.43 -17.92 -20.62
C GLU A 3 16.00 -16.51 -20.29
N PHE A 4 16.18 -15.65 -21.30
CA PHE A 4 16.86 -14.34 -21.19
C PHE A 4 16.02 -13.12 -21.61
N ALA A 5 14.69 -13.21 -21.67
CA ALA A 5 13.82 -12.05 -21.99
C ALA A 5 13.73 -10.97 -20.87
N SER A 6 14.63 -10.98 -19.90
CA SER A 6 14.77 -9.93 -18.89
C SER A 6 16.22 -9.45 -18.83
N PHE A 7 16.68 -8.84 -19.91
CA PHE A 7 17.90 -8.03 -19.88
C PHE A 7 17.65 -6.88 -18.88
N PRO A 8 18.50 -6.67 -17.86
CA PRO A 8 18.28 -5.64 -16.84
C PRO A 8 18.57 -4.21 -17.34
N PHE A 9 19.00 -4.09 -18.60
CA PHE A 9 19.25 -2.84 -19.28
C PHE A 9 18.14 -2.67 -20.32
N ASP A 10 17.21 -1.77 -20.05
CA ASP A 10 16.30 -1.28 -21.09
C ASP A 10 17.09 -0.29 -21.96
N PRO A 11 17.42 -0.62 -23.22
CA PRO A 11 18.16 0.28 -24.07
C PRO A 11 17.35 1.52 -24.47
N ALA A 12 16.02 1.52 -24.30
CA ALA A 12 15.16 2.67 -24.57
C ALA A 12 15.14 3.69 -23.42
N SER A 13 15.47 3.29 -22.19
CA SER A 13 15.50 4.19 -21.01
C SER A 13 16.59 3.77 -20.01
N PRO A 14 17.87 4.06 -20.31
CA PRO A 14 18.97 3.63 -19.46
C PRO A 14 18.95 4.36 -18.11
N THR A 15 18.58 3.65 -17.04
CA THR A 15 18.70 4.12 -15.66
C THR A 15 19.93 3.50 -14.99
N LEU A 16 20.78 4.34 -14.38
CA LEU A 16 21.95 3.88 -13.62
C LEU A 16 21.49 3.10 -12.38
N ARG A 17 21.90 1.84 -12.25
CA ARG A 17 21.49 0.94 -11.17
C ARG A 17 22.67 0.14 -10.62
N THR A 18 22.57 -0.29 -9.36
CA THR A 18 23.51 -1.29 -8.83
C THR A 18 23.25 -2.66 -9.46
N LEU A 19 24.29 -3.43 -9.78
CA LEU A 19 24.12 -4.81 -10.26
C LEU A 19 23.58 -5.75 -9.16
N GLN A 20 23.97 -5.51 -7.91
CA GLN A 20 23.64 -6.39 -6.78
C GLN A 20 22.22 -6.16 -6.24
N SER A 21 21.78 -4.90 -6.10
CA SER A 21 20.46 -4.56 -5.54
C SER A 21 19.46 -4.00 -6.55
N ALA A 22 19.87 -3.76 -7.80
CA ALA A 22 19.07 -3.10 -8.85
C ALA A 22 18.48 -1.73 -8.42
N MET A 23 19.01 -1.15 -7.35
CA MET A 23 18.57 0.15 -6.82
C MET A 23 18.92 1.23 -7.84
N PRO A 24 17.93 2.07 -8.25
CA PRO A 24 18.23 3.22 -9.09
C PRO A 24 19.14 4.18 -8.32
N ALA A 25 20.09 4.77 -9.04
CA ALA A 25 20.88 5.88 -8.53
C ALA A 25 19.94 7.08 -8.27
N SER A 26 20.21 7.85 -7.21
CA SER A 26 19.53 9.14 -7.01
C SER A 26 19.89 10.11 -8.14
N ASP A 27 19.05 11.10 -8.38
CA ASP A 27 19.33 12.14 -9.39
C ASP A 27 20.68 12.83 -9.14
N GLU A 28 21.03 13.04 -7.87
CA GLU A 28 22.33 13.56 -7.44
C GLU A 28 23.50 12.64 -7.82
N LEU A 29 23.34 11.33 -7.62
CA LEU A 29 24.35 10.33 -7.98
C LEU A 29 24.47 10.19 -9.51
N ILE A 30 23.36 10.30 -10.24
CA ILE A 30 23.37 10.33 -11.72
C ILE A 30 24.12 11.57 -12.21
N ALA A 31 23.85 12.74 -11.64
CA ALA A 31 24.55 13.98 -11.98
C ALA A 31 26.06 13.89 -11.66
N ASP A 32 26.45 13.38 -10.49
CA ASP A 32 27.85 13.16 -10.13
C ASP A 32 28.53 12.17 -11.09
N PHE A 33 27.87 11.06 -11.41
CA PHE A 33 28.37 10.05 -12.35
C PHE A 33 28.58 10.63 -13.76
N ASN A 34 27.59 11.37 -14.29
CA ASN A 34 27.67 11.97 -15.61
C ASN A 34 28.77 13.05 -15.69
N SER A 35 29.02 13.77 -14.60
CA SER A 35 30.11 14.77 -14.51
C SER A 35 31.49 14.16 -14.28
N ALA A 36 31.58 12.86 -13.98
CA ALA A 36 32.78 12.25 -13.43
C ALA A 36 33.98 12.34 -14.37
N HIS A 37 33.75 12.07 -15.66
CA HIS A 37 34.77 12.08 -16.70
C HIS A 37 35.34 13.49 -16.92
N ALA A 38 34.47 14.48 -17.16
CA ALA A 38 34.89 15.86 -17.43
C ALA A 38 35.71 16.45 -16.27
N ALA A 39 35.27 16.24 -15.03
CA ALA A 39 36.02 16.67 -13.85
C ALA A 39 37.32 15.87 -13.64
N GLY A 40 37.43 14.65 -14.16
CA GLY A 40 38.67 13.88 -14.21
C GLY A 40 39.69 14.48 -15.18
N GLU A 41 39.24 14.81 -16.40
CA GLU A 41 40.06 15.47 -17.43
C GLU A 41 40.58 16.83 -16.96
N GLU A 42 39.74 17.62 -16.29
CA GLU A 42 40.17 18.90 -15.73
C GLU A 42 41.25 18.71 -14.65
N LYS A 43 41.07 17.72 -13.77
CA LYS A 43 42.07 17.39 -12.74
C LYS A 43 43.38 16.87 -13.34
N LEU A 44 43.32 16.05 -14.38
CA LEU A 44 44.49 15.58 -15.11
C LEU A 44 45.24 16.77 -15.74
N THR A 45 44.50 17.65 -16.39
CA THR A 45 45.06 18.87 -17.02
C THR A 45 45.80 19.72 -15.99
N ARG A 46 45.16 20.01 -14.84
CA ARG A 46 45.80 20.75 -13.74
C ARG A 46 47.02 20.02 -13.18
N PHE A 47 46.93 18.70 -13.00
CA PHE A 47 48.07 17.90 -12.55
C PHE A 47 49.27 18.04 -13.48
N LEU A 48 49.05 17.91 -14.80
CA LEU A 48 50.10 18.05 -15.79
C LEU A 48 50.68 19.46 -15.79
N GLN A 49 49.83 20.49 -15.75
CA GLN A 49 50.27 21.88 -15.69
C GLN A 49 51.09 22.17 -14.43
N ASP A 50 50.59 21.83 -13.25
CA ASP A 50 51.18 22.23 -11.97
C ASP A 50 52.44 21.43 -11.60
N ARG A 51 52.48 20.15 -11.98
CA ARG A 51 53.53 19.22 -11.52
C ARG A 51 54.49 18.78 -12.60
N VAL A 52 54.04 18.69 -13.86
CA VAL A 52 54.87 18.20 -14.97
C VAL A 52 55.46 19.37 -15.75
N PHE A 53 54.63 20.30 -16.19
CA PHE A 53 55.05 21.38 -17.09
C PHE A 53 55.62 22.60 -16.36
N SER A 54 54.92 23.12 -15.35
CA SER A 54 55.39 24.29 -14.58
C SER A 54 56.37 23.92 -13.46
N LYS A 55 56.32 22.68 -12.96
CA LYS A 55 57.08 22.19 -11.78
C LYS A 55 56.86 23.01 -10.50
N ASN A 56 55.77 23.78 -10.43
CA ASN A 56 55.42 24.59 -9.28
C ASN A 56 55.09 23.75 -8.04
N THR A 57 54.67 22.49 -8.24
CA THR A 57 54.40 21.53 -7.17
C THR A 57 55.16 20.22 -7.41
N SER A 58 55.72 19.63 -6.35
CA SER A 58 56.39 18.33 -6.44
C SER A 58 55.46 17.24 -6.97
N LEU A 59 55.98 16.38 -7.85
CA LEU A 59 55.27 15.20 -8.36
C LEU A 59 54.76 14.31 -7.21
N HIS A 60 55.56 14.19 -6.14
CA HIS A 60 55.29 13.33 -4.99
C HIS A 60 54.42 13.99 -3.90
N ALA A 61 54.01 15.25 -4.07
CA ALA A 61 53.10 15.89 -3.13
C ALA A 61 51.76 15.12 -3.09
N ARG A 62 51.08 15.07 -1.93
CA ARG A 62 49.80 14.37 -1.83
C ARG A 62 48.80 14.93 -2.86
N PHE A 63 48.08 14.04 -3.53
CA PHE A 63 47.03 14.42 -4.47
C PHE A 63 45.66 14.15 -3.82
N PRO A 64 44.80 15.18 -3.66
CA PRO A 64 43.51 14.99 -3.00
C PRO A 64 42.59 14.15 -3.89
N LEU A 65 42.10 13.04 -3.32
CA LEU A 65 41.11 12.19 -3.98
C LEU A 65 39.80 12.96 -4.18
N SER A 66 39.21 12.85 -5.38
CA SER A 66 37.83 13.28 -5.61
C SER A 66 36.91 12.36 -4.83
N LYS A 67 36.32 12.84 -3.73
CA LYS A 67 35.19 12.14 -3.12
C LYS A 67 34.02 12.22 -4.10
N ARG A 68 33.60 11.07 -4.62
CA ARG A 68 32.42 10.91 -5.47
C ARG A 68 31.27 10.35 -4.64
N LEU A 69 30.05 10.61 -5.07
CA LEU A 69 28.89 9.99 -4.47
C LEU A 69 28.94 8.48 -4.76
N MET A 70 28.48 7.70 -3.78
CA MET A 70 28.30 6.27 -3.93
C MET A 70 26.83 5.96 -3.74
N PHE A 71 26.39 4.78 -4.17
CA PHE A 71 25.08 4.28 -3.77
C PHE A 71 24.97 4.28 -2.25
N ALA A 72 23.83 4.74 -1.72
CA ALA A 72 23.56 4.70 -0.29
C ALA A 72 23.78 3.26 0.21
N LYS A 73 24.53 3.10 1.32
CA LYS A 73 24.60 1.81 2.01
C LYS A 73 23.18 1.41 2.37
N ALA A 74 22.84 0.14 2.16
CA ALA A 74 21.57 -0.39 2.65
C ALA A 74 21.44 -0.03 4.14
N PRO A 75 20.28 0.50 4.58
CA PRO A 75 20.13 0.94 5.96
C PRO A 75 20.53 -0.19 6.91
N CYS A 76 21.47 0.12 7.79
CA CYS A 76 21.92 -0.78 8.83
C CYS A 76 20.75 -1.09 9.76
N THR A 77 20.77 -2.29 10.32
CA THR A 77 19.75 -2.86 11.19
C THR A 77 19.55 -2.06 12.47
N GLU A 78 18.62 -1.13 12.47
CA GLU A 78 17.98 -0.64 13.69
C GLU A 78 16.54 -1.18 13.72
N LYS A 79 16.11 -1.69 14.88
CA LYS A 79 14.77 -2.27 15.07
C LYS A 79 13.74 -1.16 14.83
N PRO A 80 13.01 -1.13 13.70
CA PRO A 80 12.22 0.05 13.33
C PRO A 80 11.07 0.32 14.31
N GLY A 81 10.59 -0.73 15.00
CA GLY A 81 9.42 -0.65 15.88
C GLY A 81 9.67 0.01 17.24
N GLU A 82 10.87 -0.11 17.81
CA GLU A 82 11.21 0.51 19.10
C GLU A 82 11.43 2.02 18.92
N GLU A 83 12.11 2.41 17.85
CA GLU A 83 12.32 3.82 17.49
C GLU A 83 11.00 4.55 17.14
N LEU A 84 10.08 3.89 16.41
CA LEU A 84 8.77 4.47 16.09
C LEU A 84 7.93 4.76 17.33
N LYS A 85 7.97 3.88 18.33
CA LYS A 85 7.28 4.07 19.61
C LYS A 85 7.90 5.22 20.39
N ALA A 86 9.23 5.29 20.46
CA ALA A 86 9.93 6.39 21.14
C ALA A 86 9.60 7.75 20.50
N ARG A 87 9.67 7.85 19.17
CA ARG A 87 9.29 9.07 18.42
C ARG A 87 7.83 9.44 18.63
N ALA A 88 6.92 8.46 18.66
CA ALA A 88 5.50 8.73 18.90
C ALA A 88 5.27 9.28 20.32
N ALA A 89 5.93 8.70 21.33
CA ALA A 89 5.83 9.17 22.71
C ALA A 89 6.41 10.59 22.87
N GLU A 90 7.54 10.89 22.23
CA GLU A 90 8.12 12.23 22.22
C GLU A 90 7.20 13.25 21.55
N MET A 91 6.64 12.91 20.39
CA MET A 91 5.69 13.76 19.67
C MET A 91 4.43 14.06 20.51
N GLU A 92 3.87 13.04 21.19
CA GLU A 92 2.74 13.24 22.09
C GLU A 92 3.09 14.11 23.31
N ARG A 93 4.26 13.90 23.93
CA ARG A 93 4.72 14.73 25.07
C ARG A 93 4.90 16.19 24.68
N ASN A 94 5.53 16.46 23.55
CA ASN A 94 5.77 17.83 23.08
C ASN A 94 4.44 18.54 22.77
N ALA A 95 3.50 17.84 22.14
CA ALA A 95 2.17 18.39 21.88
C ALA A 95 1.36 18.63 23.16
N LEU A 96 1.46 17.75 24.16
CA LEU A 96 0.81 17.95 25.46
C LEU A 96 1.36 19.20 26.16
N LYS A 97 2.69 19.37 26.18
CA LYS A 97 3.33 20.60 26.70
C LYS A 97 2.84 21.85 25.98
N ALA A 98 2.71 21.79 24.66
CA ALA A 98 2.20 22.93 23.88
C ALA A 98 0.74 23.27 24.25
N VAL A 99 -0.13 22.27 24.43
CA VAL A 99 -1.52 22.50 24.86
C VAL A 99 -1.57 23.11 26.26
N ILE A 100 -0.84 22.53 27.22
CA ILE A 100 -0.80 23.04 28.60
C ILE A 100 -0.31 24.49 28.62
N ASN A 101 0.81 24.77 27.94
CA ASN A 101 1.38 26.11 27.93
C ASN A 101 0.46 27.13 27.26
N LEU A 102 -0.07 26.84 26.07
CA LEU A 102 -0.83 27.82 25.29
C LEU A 102 -2.26 28.03 25.81
N VAL A 103 -2.89 26.98 26.37
CA VAL A 103 -4.30 27.01 26.76
C VAL A 103 -4.47 27.16 28.27
N GLU A 104 -3.74 26.39 29.07
CA GLU A 104 -3.96 26.30 30.52
C GLU A 104 -3.13 27.35 31.28
N VAL A 105 -1.84 27.46 30.96
CA VAL A 105 -0.91 28.39 31.63
C VAL A 105 -1.06 29.80 31.09
N SER A 106 -0.79 30.01 29.80
CA SER A 106 -0.73 31.35 29.22
C SER A 106 -2.09 31.89 28.77
N GLN A 107 -3.11 31.02 28.65
CA GLN A 107 -4.46 31.36 28.18
C GLN A 107 -4.47 32.20 26.87
N LEU A 108 -3.43 32.03 26.04
CA LEU A 108 -3.22 32.82 24.82
C LEU A 108 -4.16 32.39 23.70
N VAL A 109 -4.59 31.12 23.72
CA VAL A 109 -5.44 30.51 22.71
C VAL A 109 -6.48 29.65 23.42
N ASN A 110 -7.73 29.68 22.97
CA ASN A 110 -8.74 28.76 23.50
C ASN A 110 -8.51 27.33 22.93
N LEU A 111 -9.03 26.32 23.62
CA LEU A 111 -8.78 24.93 23.21
C LEU A 111 -9.31 24.58 21.79
N PRO A 112 -10.55 24.97 21.40
CA PRO A 112 -11.03 24.76 20.03
C PRO A 112 -10.12 25.37 18.95
N ASP A 113 -9.68 26.61 19.10
CA ASP A 113 -8.84 27.32 18.12
C ASP A 113 -7.48 26.63 17.97
N LEU A 114 -6.89 26.16 19.08
CA LEU A 114 -5.66 25.37 19.02
C LEU A 114 -5.88 24.03 18.30
N LEU A 115 -6.99 23.34 18.62
CA LEU A 115 -7.34 22.03 18.05
C LEU A 115 -8.02 22.11 16.67
N GLU A 116 -8.12 23.30 16.07
CA GLU A 116 -8.30 23.41 14.62
C GLU A 116 -7.07 22.83 13.89
N ASN A 117 -5.90 22.93 14.51
CA ASN A 117 -4.64 22.42 13.99
C ASN A 117 -4.29 21.06 14.59
N ARG A 118 -3.34 20.35 13.97
CA ARG A 118 -2.94 19.00 14.43
C ARG A 118 -2.30 19.00 15.81
N VAL A 119 -1.59 20.07 16.17
CA VAL A 119 -0.71 20.24 17.33
C VAL A 119 0.55 19.34 17.27
N VAL A 120 0.43 18.16 16.68
CA VAL A 120 1.52 17.24 16.35
C VAL A 120 1.92 17.36 14.87
N GLU A 121 3.16 16.99 14.55
CA GLU A 121 3.69 17.01 13.18
C GLU A 121 2.83 16.16 12.24
N GLU A 122 2.53 14.92 12.65
CA GLU A 122 1.68 13.98 11.91
C GLU A 122 0.28 13.88 12.52
N CYS A 123 -0.78 13.76 11.70
CA CYS A 123 -2.12 13.47 12.21
C CYS A 123 -2.18 12.02 12.75
N VAL A 124 -1.84 11.84 14.02
CA VAL A 124 -1.70 10.53 14.68
C VAL A 124 -3.00 9.71 14.78
N ALA A 125 -4.15 10.31 14.47
CA ALA A 125 -5.41 9.60 14.29
C ALA A 125 -5.43 8.75 13.00
N LEU A 126 -4.70 9.19 11.96
CA LEU A 126 -4.68 8.60 10.61
C LEU A 126 -3.31 7.99 10.25
N PHE A 127 -2.23 8.57 10.74
CA PHE A 127 -0.85 8.22 10.40
C PHE A 127 -0.04 7.80 11.65
N ASN A 128 1.02 7.03 11.43
CA ASN A 128 2.06 6.78 12.41
C ASN A 128 3.03 7.98 12.44
N SER A 129 3.92 8.03 13.44
CA SER A 129 4.94 9.07 13.60
C SER A 129 5.96 9.18 12.44
N ASN A 130 6.00 8.19 11.55
CA ASN A 130 6.80 8.22 10.31
C ASN A 130 5.97 8.57 9.05
N GLY A 131 4.74 9.07 9.22
CA GLY A 131 3.86 9.45 8.12
C GLY A 131 3.19 8.29 7.38
N THR A 132 3.34 7.06 7.86
CA THR A 132 2.72 5.87 7.24
C THR A 132 1.31 5.67 7.75
N TYR A 133 0.41 5.08 6.95
CA TYR A 133 -0.96 4.83 7.41
C TYR A 133 -1.00 3.93 8.63
N ARG A 134 -1.87 4.28 9.58
CA ARG A 134 -2.22 3.37 10.67
C ARG A 134 -3.00 2.20 10.11
N LYS A 135 -2.44 1.00 10.25
CA LYS A 135 -3.07 -0.22 9.76
C LYS A 135 -4.23 -0.58 10.66
N THR A 136 -5.41 -0.75 10.05
CA THR A 136 -6.55 -1.38 10.70
C THR A 136 -6.53 -2.89 10.39
N GLN A 137 -7.18 -3.69 11.25
CA GLN A 137 -7.34 -5.12 10.98
C GLN A 137 -8.49 -5.34 9.98
N LYS A 138 -8.31 -4.86 8.74
CA LYS A 138 -9.32 -4.94 7.67
C LYS A 138 -9.84 -6.36 7.45
N SER A 139 -8.97 -7.38 7.58
CA SER A 139 -9.36 -8.79 7.47
C SER A 139 -10.48 -9.22 8.41
N LYS A 140 -10.65 -8.54 9.56
CA LYS A 140 -11.77 -8.81 10.47
C LYS A 140 -13.14 -8.44 9.89
N LEU A 141 -13.19 -7.61 8.85
CA LEU A 141 -14.44 -7.25 8.16
C LEU A 141 -15.08 -8.47 7.50
N ILE A 142 -14.29 -9.42 6.99
CA ILE A 142 -14.81 -10.63 6.33
C ILE A 142 -15.70 -11.43 7.30
N HIS A 143 -15.32 -11.52 8.58
CA HIS A 143 -16.11 -12.22 9.61
C HIS A 143 -17.44 -11.52 9.95
N LYS A 144 -17.66 -10.30 9.45
CA LYS A 144 -18.86 -9.50 9.68
C LYS A 144 -19.77 -9.42 8.44
N LEU A 145 -19.38 -10.05 7.34
CA LEU A 145 -20.19 -10.17 6.14
C LEU A 145 -21.11 -11.39 6.26
N PHE A 146 -22.35 -11.24 5.84
CA PHE A 146 -23.25 -12.33 5.53
C PHE A 146 -22.75 -13.00 4.25
N LEU A 147 -22.54 -14.30 4.31
CA LEU A 147 -22.02 -15.09 3.20
C LEU A 147 -23.10 -16.11 2.81
N GLN A 148 -23.73 -15.92 1.65
CA GLN A 148 -24.60 -16.94 1.07
C GLN A 148 -23.80 -17.81 0.11
N SER A 149 -23.56 -19.06 0.52
CA SER A 149 -22.94 -20.05 -0.35
C SER A 149 -23.89 -20.47 -1.47
N VAL A 150 -23.35 -20.65 -2.67
CA VAL A 150 -24.05 -21.15 -3.84
C VAL A 150 -23.27 -22.32 -4.43
N ASP A 151 -24.01 -23.34 -4.88
CA ASP A 151 -23.44 -24.43 -5.67
C ASP A 151 -23.65 -24.10 -7.15
N LEU A 152 -22.56 -24.09 -7.92
CA LEU A 152 -22.59 -23.74 -9.34
C LEU A 152 -22.45 -25.01 -10.15
N GLN A 153 -23.47 -25.32 -10.95
CA GLN A 153 -23.48 -26.48 -11.84
C GLN A 153 -23.28 -26.10 -13.32
N GLU A 154 -23.24 -24.79 -13.61
CA GLU A 154 -23.01 -24.27 -14.96
C GLU A 154 -21.54 -23.87 -15.15
N PRO A 155 -21.01 -23.99 -16.38
CA PRO A 155 -19.71 -23.45 -16.73
C PRO A 155 -19.63 -21.95 -16.42
N TYR A 156 -18.46 -21.50 -15.98
CA TYR A 156 -18.26 -20.13 -15.53
C TYR A 156 -16.92 -19.56 -15.98
N ILE A 157 -16.79 -18.24 -15.87
CA ILE A 157 -15.50 -17.55 -16.06
C ILE A 157 -14.87 -17.29 -14.70
N ALA A 158 -13.61 -17.70 -14.52
CA ALA A 158 -12.83 -17.45 -13.31
C ALA A 158 -11.93 -16.22 -13.49
N LEU A 159 -11.93 -15.31 -12.52
CA LEU A 159 -11.01 -14.18 -12.40
C LEU A 159 -10.12 -14.41 -11.18
N VAL A 160 -8.84 -14.69 -11.36
CA VAL A 160 -7.96 -15.22 -10.30
C VAL A 160 -6.93 -14.17 -9.88
N ASP A 161 -6.91 -13.81 -8.60
CA ASP A 161 -5.84 -13.01 -8.00
C ASP A 161 -4.56 -13.86 -7.88
N MET A 162 -3.61 -13.65 -8.79
CA MET A 162 -2.35 -14.39 -8.80
C MET A 162 -1.49 -14.11 -7.58
N GLY A 163 -1.59 -12.92 -6.98
CA GLY A 163 -0.87 -12.59 -5.75
C GLY A 163 -1.29 -13.47 -4.58
N MET A 164 -2.56 -13.88 -4.54
CA MET A 164 -3.06 -14.90 -3.60
C MET A 164 -2.49 -16.29 -3.92
N ILE A 165 -2.56 -16.72 -5.17
CA ILE A 165 -2.08 -18.04 -5.60
C ILE A 165 -0.60 -18.23 -5.28
N TRP A 166 0.23 -17.20 -5.47
CA TRP A 166 1.66 -17.25 -5.12
C TRP A 166 1.89 -17.56 -3.63
N ARG A 167 1.05 -16.98 -2.76
CA ARG A 167 1.12 -17.23 -1.31
C ARG A 167 0.67 -18.64 -0.97
N MET A 168 -0.41 -19.12 -1.61
CA MET A 168 -0.92 -20.48 -1.42
C MET A 168 0.05 -21.56 -1.91
N ALA A 169 0.77 -21.29 -2.99
CA ALA A 169 1.75 -22.21 -3.56
C ALA A 169 3.07 -22.25 -2.79
N THR A 170 3.32 -21.32 -1.85
CA THR A 170 4.56 -21.30 -1.06
C THR A 170 4.68 -22.62 -0.28
N PRO A 171 5.73 -23.43 -0.48
CA PRO A 171 5.85 -24.74 0.14
C PRO A 171 5.97 -24.64 1.66
N SER A 172 5.25 -25.53 2.35
CA SER A 172 5.40 -25.76 3.79
C SER A 172 6.81 -26.25 4.13
N ALA A 173 7.14 -26.48 5.40
CA ALA A 173 8.42 -27.10 5.75
C ALA A 173 8.50 -28.55 5.23
N GLU A 174 7.37 -29.26 5.23
CA GLU A 174 7.24 -30.66 4.81
C GLU A 174 7.30 -30.80 3.29
N ASP A 175 6.74 -29.84 2.54
CA ASP A 175 6.73 -29.84 1.07
C ASP A 175 8.15 -29.68 0.45
N ARG A 176 9.17 -29.37 1.24
CA ARG A 176 10.50 -28.96 0.73
C ARG A 176 11.47 -30.08 0.47
N GLN A 177 11.12 -31.29 0.85
CA GLN A 177 11.74 -32.49 0.35
C GLN A 177 10.70 -33.19 -0.52
N THR A 178 11.04 -33.39 -1.79
CA THR A 178 10.23 -34.25 -2.65
C THR A 178 10.29 -35.69 -2.13
N GLN A 179 9.34 -36.53 -2.53
CA GLN A 179 9.24 -37.92 -2.04
C GLN A 179 10.51 -38.75 -2.33
N ASP A 180 11.29 -38.36 -3.34
CA ASP A 180 12.57 -38.98 -3.72
C ASP A 180 13.79 -38.39 -2.97
N GLY A 181 13.57 -37.49 -2.01
CA GLY A 181 14.61 -36.85 -1.21
C GLY A 181 15.37 -35.74 -1.92
N THR A 182 14.96 -35.35 -3.14
CA THR A 182 15.59 -34.23 -3.85
C THR A 182 15.12 -32.86 -3.33
N PRO A 183 15.93 -31.80 -3.51
CA PRO A 183 15.52 -30.46 -3.09
C PRO A 183 14.34 -29.95 -3.94
N TYR A 184 13.34 -29.33 -3.30
CA TYR A 184 12.26 -28.64 -3.98
C TYR A 184 12.78 -27.47 -4.83
N LYS A 185 12.35 -27.40 -6.10
CA LYS A 185 12.84 -26.45 -7.11
C LYS A 185 11.78 -25.43 -7.53
N TRP A 186 12.20 -24.44 -8.29
CA TRP A 186 11.26 -23.50 -8.94
C TRP A 186 10.29 -24.20 -9.89
N LEU A 187 10.70 -25.29 -10.55
CA LEU A 187 9.81 -26.12 -11.36
C LEU A 187 8.63 -26.67 -10.54
N ASP A 188 8.92 -27.21 -9.36
CA ASP A 188 7.89 -27.76 -8.47
C ASP A 188 6.93 -26.67 -7.98
N TYR A 189 7.47 -25.47 -7.71
CA TYR A 189 6.67 -24.31 -7.34
C TYR A 189 5.72 -23.87 -8.45
N VAL A 190 6.19 -23.71 -9.69
CA VAL A 190 5.30 -23.29 -10.80
C VAL A 190 4.29 -24.38 -11.15
N HIS A 191 4.67 -25.65 -11.03
CA HIS A 191 3.74 -26.77 -11.16
C HIS A 191 2.67 -26.76 -10.06
N LYS A 192 3.04 -26.43 -8.81
CA LYS A 192 2.09 -26.27 -7.70
C LYS A 192 1.14 -25.08 -7.94
N VAL A 193 1.65 -23.95 -8.45
CA VAL A 193 0.84 -22.79 -8.84
C VAL A 193 -0.23 -23.19 -9.87
N SER A 194 0.16 -23.85 -10.96
CA SER A 194 -0.80 -24.27 -11.99
C SER A 194 -1.78 -25.31 -11.48
N SER A 195 -1.31 -26.28 -10.70
CA SER A 195 -2.16 -27.32 -10.10
C SER A 195 -3.22 -26.72 -9.18
N ILE A 196 -2.88 -25.70 -8.39
CA ILE A 196 -3.86 -24.98 -7.54
C ILE A 196 -4.92 -24.31 -8.40
N ILE A 197 -4.53 -23.62 -9.48
CA ILE A 197 -5.47 -22.92 -10.37
C ILE A 197 -6.45 -23.92 -10.99
N LEU A 198 -5.94 -24.99 -11.61
CA LEU A 198 -6.77 -26.00 -12.27
C LEU A 198 -7.65 -26.79 -11.29
N ALA A 199 -7.12 -27.16 -10.11
CA ALA A 199 -7.92 -27.85 -9.11
C ALA A 199 -9.05 -26.98 -8.53
N ARG A 200 -8.86 -25.66 -8.48
CA ARG A 200 -9.87 -24.72 -8.00
C ARG A 200 -10.88 -24.35 -9.09
N HIS A 201 -10.51 -24.45 -10.36
CA HIS A 201 -11.29 -23.96 -11.50
C HIS A 201 -11.40 -24.98 -12.63
N GLY A 202 -11.52 -26.27 -12.30
CA GLY A 202 -11.61 -27.36 -13.27
C GLY A 202 -12.84 -27.26 -14.20
N ASP A 203 -13.93 -26.68 -13.71
CA ASP A 203 -15.19 -26.51 -14.45
C ASP A 203 -15.32 -25.11 -15.12
N ALA A 204 -14.24 -24.31 -15.14
CA ALA A 204 -14.26 -22.99 -15.76
C ALA A 204 -13.94 -23.08 -17.26
N ASP A 205 -14.77 -22.45 -18.11
CA ASP A 205 -14.50 -22.36 -19.56
C ASP A 205 -13.31 -21.45 -19.85
N ARG A 206 -13.14 -20.41 -19.02
CA ARG A 206 -12.08 -19.43 -19.14
C ARG A 206 -11.55 -19.05 -17.76
N ILE A 207 -10.22 -19.02 -17.64
CA ILE A 207 -9.51 -18.60 -16.44
C ILE A 207 -8.66 -17.37 -16.77
N ILE A 208 -9.02 -16.22 -16.19
CA ILE A 208 -8.28 -14.96 -16.32
C ILE A 208 -7.40 -14.78 -15.09
N CYS A 209 -6.11 -15.05 -15.24
CA CYS A 209 -5.07 -14.85 -14.23
C CYS A 209 -4.67 -13.37 -14.18
N VAL A 210 -5.03 -12.68 -13.10
CA VAL A 210 -4.82 -11.23 -12.93
C VAL A 210 -3.69 -10.95 -11.93
N ASN A 211 -2.85 -9.98 -12.27
CA ASN A 211 -1.69 -9.56 -11.50
C ASN A 211 -1.61 -8.03 -11.37
N ASP A 212 -0.95 -7.56 -10.32
CA ASP A 212 -0.54 -6.15 -10.28
C ASP A 212 0.51 -5.87 -11.38
N PRO A 213 0.42 -4.74 -12.08
CA PRO A 213 1.52 -4.25 -12.91
C PRO A 213 2.61 -3.67 -12.02
N TYR A 214 3.56 -4.52 -11.62
CA TYR A 214 4.65 -4.13 -10.74
C TYR A 214 5.59 -3.10 -11.38
N ASP A 215 5.64 -3.03 -12.70
CA ASP A 215 6.39 -2.05 -13.49
C ASP A 215 5.67 -0.70 -13.69
N ALA A 216 4.42 -0.57 -13.24
CA ALA A 216 3.68 0.69 -13.34
C ALA A 216 4.40 1.81 -12.56
N ALA A 217 4.67 2.91 -13.24
CA ALA A 217 5.15 4.12 -12.60
C ALA A 217 4.02 4.75 -11.76
N TYR A 218 4.35 5.23 -10.56
CA TYR A 218 3.44 6.01 -9.70
C TYR A 218 2.23 5.21 -9.19
N SER A 219 2.46 4.26 -8.27
CA SER A 219 1.37 3.52 -7.63
C SER A 219 0.98 4.16 -6.29
N THR A 220 -0.32 4.20 -5.99
CA THR A 220 -0.86 4.57 -4.65
C THR A 220 -0.29 3.70 -3.52
N LYS A 221 0.35 2.56 -3.84
CA LYS A 221 1.01 1.64 -2.91
C LYS A 221 2.51 1.86 -2.77
N ASP A 222 3.12 2.86 -3.42
CA ASP A 222 4.58 3.05 -3.38
C ASP A 222 5.12 3.13 -1.95
N ASN A 223 4.48 3.92 -1.07
CA ASN A 223 4.86 3.99 0.34
C ASN A 223 4.71 2.66 1.08
N GLU A 224 3.64 1.90 0.83
CA GLU A 224 3.43 0.58 1.45
C GLU A 224 4.45 -0.46 0.92
N ARG A 225 4.87 -0.34 -0.34
CA ARG A 225 5.93 -1.17 -0.92
C ARG A 225 7.27 -0.85 -0.27
N ASP A 226 7.59 0.42 -0.07
CA ASP A 226 8.82 0.85 0.63
C ASP A 226 8.85 0.37 2.09
N LEU A 227 7.72 0.44 2.79
CA LEU A 227 7.61 -0.08 4.16
C LEU A 227 7.89 -1.58 4.27
N ARG A 228 7.51 -2.37 3.27
CA ARG A 228 7.78 -3.82 3.26
C ARG A 228 9.25 -4.13 3.04
N VAL A 229 10.00 -3.19 2.47
CA VAL A 229 11.46 -3.25 2.33
C VAL A 229 12.15 -2.67 3.56
N GLN A 230 11.53 -1.69 4.24
CA GLN A 230 12.06 -1.08 5.47
C GLN A 230 12.26 -2.15 6.56
N GLY A 231 13.48 -2.25 7.08
CA GLY A 231 13.88 -3.30 8.03
C GLY A 231 14.41 -4.59 7.39
N LYS A 232 14.51 -4.68 6.06
CA LYS A 232 15.26 -5.74 5.36
C LYS A 232 16.67 -5.24 5.06
N ALA A 233 17.68 -5.89 5.64
CA ALA A 233 19.09 -5.54 5.46
C ALA A 233 19.53 -5.56 3.98
N HIS A 234 18.96 -6.47 3.19
CA HIS A 234 19.18 -6.59 1.76
C HIS A 234 18.08 -7.45 1.13
N VAL A 235 17.56 -7.05 -0.04
CA VAL A 235 16.73 -7.91 -0.89
C VAL A 235 17.54 -8.19 -2.16
N PRO A 236 18.10 -9.39 -2.34
CA PRO A 236 18.90 -9.70 -3.51
C PRO A 236 18.04 -9.72 -4.77
N ASN A 237 18.65 -9.32 -5.88
CA ASN A 237 18.06 -9.49 -7.19
C ASN A 237 18.16 -10.97 -7.61
N THR A 238 17.04 -11.67 -7.73
CA THR A 238 17.02 -13.11 -7.99
C THR A 238 16.54 -13.42 -9.40
N TYR A 239 17.35 -14.18 -10.14
CA TYR A 239 17.00 -14.72 -11.45
C TYR A 239 16.54 -16.16 -11.27
N MET A 240 15.24 -16.38 -11.33
CA MET A 240 14.62 -17.67 -11.05
C MET A 240 14.78 -18.59 -12.26
N LYS A 241 15.39 -19.76 -12.06
CA LYS A 241 15.48 -20.81 -13.07
C LYS A 241 14.78 -22.06 -12.58
N LEU A 242 14.08 -22.75 -13.47
CA LEU A 242 13.27 -23.93 -13.14
C LEU A 242 14.07 -25.03 -12.42
N GLY A 243 15.35 -25.21 -12.79
CA GLY A 243 16.23 -26.22 -12.21
C GLY A 243 16.87 -25.81 -10.86
N ASP A 244 16.80 -24.54 -10.48
CA ASP A 244 17.42 -24.05 -9.25
C ASP A 244 16.57 -24.42 -8.01
N PRO A 245 17.21 -24.64 -6.85
CA PRO A 245 16.49 -24.83 -5.59
C PRO A 245 15.56 -23.65 -5.29
N PHE A 246 14.35 -23.97 -4.81
CA PHE A 246 13.42 -22.96 -4.34
C PHE A 246 13.89 -22.38 -2.99
N PRO A 247 13.81 -21.06 -2.78
CA PRO A 247 14.23 -20.43 -1.53
C PRO A 247 13.36 -20.87 -0.34
N SER A 248 13.89 -20.76 0.87
CA SER A 248 13.07 -20.96 2.08
C SER A 248 11.91 -19.96 2.16
N ALA A 249 10.83 -20.25 2.89
CA ALA A 249 9.69 -19.31 3.03
C ALA A 249 10.12 -17.92 3.52
N ARG A 250 11.12 -17.83 4.41
CA ARG A 250 11.65 -16.56 4.89
C ARG A 250 12.36 -15.80 3.78
N GLU A 251 13.15 -16.50 2.98
CA GLU A 251 13.86 -15.94 1.82
C GLU A 251 12.87 -15.57 0.71
N PHE A 252 11.91 -16.43 0.38
CA PHE A 252 10.84 -16.16 -0.58
C PHE A 252 10.03 -14.92 -0.18
N LYS A 253 9.60 -14.83 1.09
CA LYS A 253 8.91 -13.65 1.63
C LYS A 253 9.74 -12.37 1.48
N THR A 254 11.06 -12.48 1.61
CA THR A 254 11.98 -11.34 1.43
C THR A 254 12.18 -11.02 -0.06
N LEU A 255 12.29 -12.04 -0.90
CA LEU A 255 12.42 -11.94 -2.35
C LEU A 255 11.24 -11.19 -2.95
N VAL A 256 10.00 -11.53 -2.56
CA VAL A 256 8.77 -10.89 -3.08
C VAL A 256 8.52 -9.49 -2.52
N CYS A 257 9.37 -8.97 -1.63
CA CYS A 257 9.36 -7.54 -1.30
C CYS A 257 9.88 -6.68 -2.46
N SER A 258 10.74 -7.24 -3.33
CA SER A 258 11.26 -6.53 -4.49
C SER A 258 10.28 -6.55 -5.66
N VAL A 259 9.95 -5.36 -6.16
CA VAL A 259 9.12 -5.14 -7.35
C VAL A 259 9.71 -5.85 -8.57
N SER A 260 11.02 -5.73 -8.79
CA SER A 260 11.71 -6.38 -9.90
C SER A 260 11.67 -7.90 -9.81
N ASN A 261 11.80 -8.47 -8.61
CA ASN A 261 11.71 -9.92 -8.41
C ASN A 261 10.29 -10.44 -8.66
N LYS A 262 9.26 -9.68 -8.27
CA LYS A 262 7.87 -10.01 -8.59
C LYS A 262 7.60 -10.00 -10.09
N GLY A 263 8.11 -9.01 -10.82
CA GLY A 263 8.03 -8.98 -12.29
C GLY A 263 8.70 -10.19 -12.95
N ARG A 264 9.83 -10.68 -12.41
CA ARG A 264 10.47 -11.92 -12.89
C ARG A 264 9.64 -13.16 -12.57
N LEU A 265 9.04 -13.22 -11.37
CA LEU A 265 8.14 -14.30 -11.00
C LEU A 265 6.94 -14.37 -11.93
N GLN A 266 6.33 -13.23 -12.29
CA GLN A 266 5.25 -13.15 -13.28
C GLN A 266 5.69 -13.72 -14.62
N LYS A 267 6.86 -13.33 -15.12
CA LYS A 267 7.38 -13.83 -16.41
C LYS A 267 7.60 -15.34 -16.39
N LEU A 268 8.18 -15.88 -15.31
CA LEU A 268 8.41 -17.32 -15.14
C LEU A 268 7.08 -18.09 -15.13
N ILE A 269 6.13 -17.67 -14.29
CA ILE A 269 4.81 -18.30 -14.17
C ILE A 269 4.04 -18.21 -15.48
N ARG A 270 4.01 -17.03 -16.12
CA ARG A 270 3.37 -16.83 -17.43
C ARG A 270 3.94 -17.78 -18.47
N SER A 271 5.27 -17.91 -18.57
CA SER A 271 5.90 -18.82 -19.52
C SER A 271 5.44 -20.27 -19.31
N TYR A 272 5.38 -20.72 -18.05
CA TYR A 272 4.94 -22.07 -17.73
C TYR A 272 3.44 -22.27 -18.03
N LEU A 273 2.60 -21.28 -17.71
CA LEU A 273 1.18 -21.31 -18.03
C LEU A 273 0.91 -21.30 -19.53
N THR A 274 1.76 -20.66 -20.35
CA THR A 274 1.64 -20.70 -21.81
C THR A 274 1.79 -22.11 -22.35
N ASP A 275 2.78 -22.86 -21.85
CA ASP A 275 2.99 -24.26 -22.26
C ASP A 275 1.83 -25.15 -21.78
N LEU A 276 1.31 -24.89 -20.57
CA LEU A 276 0.16 -25.60 -20.00
C LEU A 276 -1.14 -25.32 -20.76
N ALA A 277 -1.36 -24.09 -21.21
CA ALA A 277 -2.58 -23.65 -21.90
C ALA A 277 -2.84 -24.39 -23.23
N GLN A 278 -1.84 -25.12 -23.75
CA GLN A 278 -1.96 -25.98 -24.92
C GLN A 278 -2.53 -27.37 -24.60
N ASN A 279 -2.56 -27.75 -23.32
CA ASN A 279 -2.87 -29.10 -22.86
C ASN A 279 -4.10 -29.15 -21.93
N VAL A 280 -4.85 -28.05 -21.82
CA VAL A 280 -6.07 -27.96 -21.01
C VAL A 280 -7.22 -27.43 -21.85
N ASP A 281 -8.43 -27.86 -21.52
CA ASP A 281 -9.63 -27.45 -22.27
C ASP A 281 -10.03 -25.99 -21.98
N ALA A 282 -9.75 -25.51 -20.77
CA ALA A 282 -10.07 -24.14 -20.36
C ALA A 282 -9.19 -23.10 -21.09
N GLU A 283 -9.81 -22.02 -21.56
CA GLU A 283 -9.08 -20.87 -22.12
C GLU A 283 -8.33 -20.15 -21.00
N ILE A 284 -6.99 -20.13 -21.05
CA ILE A 284 -6.18 -19.40 -20.07
C ILE A 284 -5.83 -18.02 -20.62
N VAL A 285 -6.20 -16.98 -19.88
CA VAL A 285 -5.85 -15.58 -20.15
C VAL A 285 -4.96 -15.05 -19.03
N TYR A 286 -3.93 -14.28 -19.39
CA TYR A 286 -3.01 -13.67 -18.43
C TYR A 286 -3.03 -12.15 -18.57
N SER A 287 -3.41 -11.45 -17.50
CA SER A 287 -3.57 -10.00 -17.46
C SER A 287 -2.63 -9.35 -16.44
N VAL A 288 -1.89 -8.35 -16.91
CA VAL A 288 -0.99 -7.49 -16.12
C VAL A 288 -1.22 -6.04 -16.58
N GLY A 289 -2.24 -5.40 -16.02
CA GLY A 289 -2.65 -4.05 -16.43
C GLY A 289 -2.90 -3.96 -17.94
N SER A 290 -2.12 -3.13 -18.63
CA SER A 290 -2.31 -2.84 -20.05
C SER A 290 -1.94 -4.02 -20.97
N HIS A 291 -1.30 -5.05 -20.41
CA HIS A 291 -0.89 -6.23 -21.14
C HIS A 291 -1.79 -7.40 -20.78
N CYS A 292 -2.70 -7.76 -21.69
CA CYS A 292 -3.52 -8.96 -21.58
C CYS A 292 -3.29 -9.87 -22.79
N THR A 293 -3.11 -11.16 -22.55
CA THR A 293 -2.82 -12.15 -23.60
C THR A 293 -3.60 -13.43 -23.32
N ASN A 294 -4.31 -13.94 -24.32
CA ASN A 294 -4.81 -15.30 -24.30
C ASN A 294 -3.61 -16.23 -24.53
N LEU A 295 -3.30 -17.08 -23.56
CA LEU A 295 -2.13 -17.95 -23.57
C LEU A 295 -2.29 -19.16 -24.49
N SER A 296 -3.54 -19.62 -24.70
CA SER A 296 -3.85 -20.73 -25.61
C SER A 296 -3.60 -20.32 -27.08
N THR A 297 -4.01 -19.10 -27.48
CA THR A 297 -3.84 -18.58 -28.84
C THR A 297 -2.60 -17.70 -29.02
N GLN A 298 -1.98 -17.30 -27.91
CA GLN A 298 -0.90 -16.30 -27.83
C GLN A 298 -1.27 -14.93 -28.40
N GLN A 299 -2.57 -14.63 -28.56
CA GLN A 299 -3.04 -13.36 -29.09
C GLN A 299 -3.25 -12.32 -27.98
N PRO A 300 -2.86 -11.04 -28.21
CA PRO A 300 -3.22 -9.95 -27.32
C PRO A 300 -4.73 -9.76 -27.23
N MET A 301 -5.25 -9.48 -26.03
CA MET A 301 -6.67 -9.20 -25.79
C MET A 301 -6.86 -7.73 -25.46
N GLN A 302 -6.96 -6.88 -26.49
CA GLN A 302 -7.05 -5.42 -26.32
C GLN A 302 -8.25 -4.96 -25.47
N ASN A 303 -9.36 -5.71 -25.49
CA ASN A 303 -10.54 -5.40 -24.69
C ASN A 303 -10.29 -5.51 -23.17
N TYR A 304 -9.24 -6.23 -22.76
CA TYR A 304 -8.82 -6.42 -21.38
C TYR A 304 -7.51 -5.68 -21.06
N SER A 305 -7.23 -4.59 -21.78
CA SER A 305 -6.10 -3.70 -21.53
C SER A 305 -6.54 -2.57 -20.60
N PHE A 306 -5.83 -2.45 -19.47
CA PHE A 306 -6.23 -1.67 -18.30
C PHE A 306 -5.02 -0.88 -17.76
N ASP A 307 -5.04 0.44 -17.63
CA ASP A 307 -3.92 1.21 -17.03
C ASP A 307 -3.95 1.25 -15.47
N GLN A 308 -4.86 0.49 -14.88
CA GLN A 308 -5.03 0.23 -13.45
C GLN A 308 -3.74 -0.26 -12.80
N SER A 309 -3.41 0.26 -11.61
CA SER A 309 -2.18 -0.12 -10.89
C SER A 309 -2.32 -1.28 -9.88
N GLU A 310 -3.54 -1.78 -9.67
CA GLU A 310 -3.86 -2.81 -8.67
C GLU A 310 -4.67 -3.97 -9.28
N ALA A 311 -4.31 -5.20 -8.90
CA ALA A 311 -4.97 -6.41 -9.38
C ALA A 311 -6.46 -6.47 -9.03
N ASP A 312 -6.84 -6.00 -7.84
CA ASP A 312 -8.23 -6.00 -7.39
C ASP A 312 -9.13 -5.16 -8.29
N THR A 313 -8.65 -3.99 -8.71
CA THR A 313 -9.35 -3.09 -9.63
C THR A 313 -9.44 -3.73 -11.02
N ILE A 314 -8.35 -4.37 -11.49
CA ILE A 314 -8.33 -5.08 -12.78
C ILE A 314 -9.34 -6.24 -12.81
N LEU A 315 -9.51 -6.99 -11.71
CA LEU A 315 -10.53 -8.05 -11.62
C LEU A 315 -11.91 -7.50 -11.94
N PHE A 316 -12.27 -6.35 -11.37
CA PHE A 316 -13.58 -5.75 -11.60
C PHE A 316 -13.73 -5.09 -12.97
N SER A 317 -12.66 -4.55 -13.53
CA SER A 317 -12.69 -4.05 -14.91
C SER A 317 -12.83 -5.17 -15.93
N ALA A 318 -12.18 -6.32 -15.71
CA ALA A 318 -12.41 -7.52 -16.50
C ALA A 318 -13.87 -8.01 -16.37
N TYR A 319 -14.43 -7.98 -15.16
CA TYR A 319 -15.84 -8.28 -14.93
C TYR A 319 -16.78 -7.35 -15.70
N ALA A 320 -16.54 -6.04 -15.66
CA ALA A 320 -17.34 -5.06 -16.38
C ALA A 320 -17.29 -5.29 -17.90
N VAL A 321 -16.09 -5.52 -18.46
CA VAL A 321 -15.92 -5.84 -19.89
C VAL A 321 -16.68 -7.09 -20.31
N LEU A 322 -16.71 -8.14 -19.47
CA LEU A 322 -17.51 -9.34 -19.74
C LEU A 322 -19.00 -9.00 -19.84
N ARG A 323 -19.53 -8.21 -18.90
CA ARG A 323 -20.94 -7.80 -18.92
C ARG A 323 -21.27 -6.91 -20.11
N GLU A 324 -20.41 -5.95 -20.44
CA GLU A 324 -20.55 -5.10 -21.63
C GLU A 324 -20.50 -5.90 -22.95
N SER A 325 -19.74 -7.00 -22.99
CA SER A 325 -19.71 -7.89 -24.15
C SER A 325 -20.97 -8.78 -24.29
N GLY A 326 -21.89 -8.71 -23.32
CA GLY A 326 -23.12 -9.50 -23.31
C GLY A 326 -22.98 -10.89 -22.68
N TYR A 327 -21.89 -11.17 -21.96
CA TYR A 327 -21.75 -12.44 -21.24
C TYR A 327 -22.65 -12.43 -20.00
N SER A 328 -23.67 -13.30 -19.99
CA SER A 328 -24.65 -13.42 -18.91
C SER A 328 -24.37 -14.57 -17.93
N GLY A 329 -23.35 -15.39 -18.19
CA GLY A 329 -23.01 -16.53 -17.35
C GLY A 329 -22.38 -16.13 -16.00
N PRO A 330 -22.19 -17.10 -15.10
CA PRO A 330 -21.55 -16.86 -13.80
C PRO A 330 -20.10 -16.37 -13.95
N VAL A 331 -19.71 -15.39 -13.15
CA VAL A 331 -18.30 -15.00 -13.00
C VAL A 331 -17.87 -15.21 -11.56
N ILE A 332 -16.76 -15.91 -11.36
CA ILE A 332 -16.19 -16.20 -10.04
C ILE A 332 -14.87 -15.46 -9.88
N ILE A 333 -14.78 -14.58 -8.88
CA ILE A 333 -13.52 -13.98 -8.45
C ILE A 333 -12.86 -14.88 -7.39
N ASP A 334 -11.64 -15.33 -7.62
CA ASP A 334 -10.84 -16.08 -6.64
C ASP A 334 -9.81 -15.17 -5.98
N THR A 335 -10.17 -14.63 -4.81
CA THR A 335 -9.33 -13.73 -4.03
C THR A 335 -9.56 -13.87 -2.52
N ALA A 336 -8.55 -13.51 -1.75
CA ALA A 336 -8.61 -13.42 -0.30
C ALA A 336 -8.49 -11.97 0.21
N ASP A 337 -8.35 -10.97 -0.68
CA ASP A 337 -8.27 -9.58 -0.24
C ASP A 337 -9.63 -9.05 0.19
N THR A 338 -9.70 -8.50 1.40
CA THR A 338 -10.92 -7.91 1.93
C THR A 338 -11.42 -6.74 1.08
N ASP A 339 -10.51 -5.98 0.46
CA ASP A 339 -10.86 -4.83 -0.36
C ASP A 339 -11.68 -5.29 -1.57
N ALA A 340 -11.33 -6.44 -2.15
CA ALA A 340 -12.10 -7.07 -3.23
C ALA A 340 -13.48 -7.58 -2.79
N TYR A 341 -13.64 -8.10 -1.55
CA TYR A 341 -14.97 -8.47 -1.04
C TYR A 341 -15.88 -7.24 -0.93
N VAL A 342 -15.35 -6.12 -0.46
CA VAL A 342 -16.12 -4.87 -0.33
C VAL A 342 -16.49 -4.32 -1.71
N ALA A 343 -15.56 -4.30 -2.66
CA ALA A 343 -15.82 -3.88 -4.03
C ALA A 343 -16.85 -4.79 -4.73
N ALA A 344 -16.74 -6.11 -4.57
CA ALA A 344 -17.69 -7.06 -5.16
C ALA A 344 -19.11 -6.88 -4.62
N ALA A 345 -19.26 -6.57 -3.34
CA ALA A 345 -20.56 -6.28 -2.73
C ALA A 345 -21.21 -5.05 -3.38
N ALA A 346 -20.44 -4.01 -3.70
CA ALA A 346 -20.96 -2.82 -4.38
C ALA A 346 -21.24 -3.06 -5.87
N ILE A 347 -20.30 -3.67 -6.58
CA ILE A 347 -20.37 -3.84 -8.04
C ILE A 347 -21.46 -4.83 -8.46
N SER A 348 -21.70 -5.88 -7.66
CA SER A 348 -22.79 -6.85 -7.92
C SER A 348 -24.20 -6.27 -7.78
N GLN A 349 -24.34 -5.09 -7.18
CA GLN A 349 -25.61 -4.34 -7.15
C GLN A 349 -25.77 -3.44 -8.38
N GLN A 350 -24.67 -3.02 -9.00
CA GLN A 350 -24.65 -2.09 -10.12
C GLN A 350 -24.72 -2.81 -11.47
N LEU A 351 -23.99 -3.91 -11.61
CA LEU A 351 -23.92 -4.68 -12.85
C LEU A 351 -24.87 -5.89 -12.81
N PRO A 352 -25.44 -6.27 -13.96
CA PRO A 352 -26.34 -7.42 -14.06
C PRO A 352 -25.59 -8.74 -13.89
N ASP A 353 -26.38 -9.81 -13.78
CA ASP A 353 -25.95 -11.21 -13.72
C ASP A 353 -25.10 -11.61 -12.50
N MET A 354 -24.76 -12.89 -12.44
CA MET A 354 -24.22 -13.51 -11.24
C MET A 354 -22.72 -13.25 -11.10
N LEU A 355 -22.36 -12.49 -10.07
CA LEU A 355 -20.99 -12.36 -9.57
C LEU A 355 -20.84 -13.14 -8.26
N CYS A 356 -19.80 -13.97 -8.19
CA CYS A 356 -19.46 -14.76 -7.01
C CYS A 356 -18.01 -14.55 -6.60
N ILE A 357 -17.69 -14.82 -5.33
CA ILE A 357 -16.31 -14.95 -4.84
C ILE A 357 -16.08 -16.39 -4.37
N LYS A 358 -14.96 -16.98 -4.80
CA LYS A 358 -14.51 -18.27 -4.28
C LYS A 358 -13.77 -18.07 -2.96
N ARG A 359 -14.23 -18.75 -1.92
CA ARG A 359 -13.67 -18.73 -0.56
C ARG A 359 -13.36 -20.14 -0.11
N LYS A 360 -12.07 -20.51 -0.14
CA LYS A 360 -11.64 -21.90 0.10
C LYS A 360 -12.36 -22.87 -0.86
N GLN A 361 -13.27 -23.71 -0.38
CA GLN A 361 -14.09 -24.63 -1.16
C GLN A 361 -15.51 -24.10 -1.42
N GLU A 362 -15.90 -23.00 -0.77
CA GLU A 362 -17.21 -22.38 -0.92
C GLU A 362 -17.18 -21.36 -2.06
N THR A 363 -18.31 -21.21 -2.75
CA THR A 363 -18.56 -20.09 -3.66
C THR A 363 -19.65 -19.23 -3.05
N VAL A 364 -19.40 -17.93 -2.90
CA VAL A 364 -20.32 -17.00 -2.22
C VAL A 364 -20.89 -16.02 -3.23
N LEU A 365 -22.21 -15.84 -3.21
CA LEU A 365 -22.89 -14.87 -4.07
C LEU A 365 -22.61 -13.44 -3.61
N CYS A 366 -22.01 -12.60 -4.48
CA CYS A 366 -21.59 -11.25 -4.09
C CYS A 366 -22.76 -10.31 -3.75
N ARG A 367 -23.91 -10.47 -4.43
CA ARG A 367 -25.11 -9.68 -4.16
C ARG A 367 -25.68 -9.93 -2.75
N SER A 368 -25.36 -11.09 -2.16
CA SER A 368 -25.75 -11.42 -0.78
C SER A 368 -24.83 -10.81 0.27
N LEU A 369 -23.66 -10.28 -0.10
CA LEU A 369 -22.69 -9.71 0.84
C LEU A 369 -23.26 -8.45 1.51
N GLY A 370 -23.95 -8.63 2.64
CA GLY A 370 -24.44 -7.57 3.54
C GLY A 370 -23.82 -7.69 4.94
N LYS A 371 -23.77 -6.64 5.78
CA LYS A 371 -23.10 -6.73 7.11
C LYS A 371 -24.05 -7.04 8.26
N SER A 372 -23.48 -7.68 9.29
CA SER A 372 -24.06 -7.92 10.60
C SER A 372 -23.49 -7.07 11.76
N SER A 373 -22.44 -6.23 11.62
CA SER A 373 -21.94 -5.45 12.80
C SER A 373 -21.01 -4.22 12.58
N VAL A 374 -21.00 -3.56 11.42
CA VAL A 374 -20.43 -2.17 11.26
C VAL A 374 -21.28 -1.34 10.31
N TYR A 375 -21.92 -1.97 9.31
CA TYR A 375 -23.05 -1.32 8.64
C TYR A 375 -24.21 -1.17 9.60
N ASP A 376 -24.34 -1.85 10.74
CA ASP A 376 -25.45 -1.59 11.64
C ASP A 376 -25.63 -0.10 11.97
N LYS A 377 -24.57 0.65 12.23
CA LYS A 377 -24.70 2.11 12.41
C LYS A 377 -25.02 2.85 11.12
N VAL A 378 -24.45 2.44 9.99
CA VAL A 378 -24.68 3.08 8.68
C VAL A 378 -26.01 2.64 8.05
N ALA A 379 -26.23 1.36 7.85
CA ALA A 379 -27.49 0.70 7.49
C ALA A 379 -28.68 1.07 8.39
N LYS A 380 -28.51 1.30 9.71
CA LYS A 380 -29.61 1.79 10.57
C LYS A 380 -29.69 3.32 10.65
N SER A 381 -28.74 4.04 10.06
CA SER A 381 -28.73 5.51 10.03
C SER A 381 -28.99 6.01 8.61
N PRO A 382 -30.24 6.39 8.28
CA PRO A 382 -30.56 7.04 7.01
C PRO A 382 -29.63 8.24 6.73
N VAL A 383 -29.27 8.98 7.78
CA VAL A 383 -28.32 10.10 7.70
C VAL A 383 -26.94 9.64 7.21
N ALA A 384 -26.42 8.54 7.74
CA ALA A 384 -25.12 8.02 7.32
C ALA A 384 -25.15 7.48 5.88
N GLN A 385 -26.28 6.92 5.45
CA GLN A 385 -26.44 6.48 4.06
C GLN A 385 -26.49 7.68 3.12
N GLN A 386 -27.24 8.71 3.48
CA GLN A 386 -27.33 9.95 2.72
C GLN A 386 -25.96 10.61 2.58
N GLN A 387 -25.22 10.77 3.68
CA GLN A 387 -23.88 11.38 3.71
C GLN A 387 -22.82 10.59 2.92
N LEU A 388 -23.03 9.29 2.69
CA LEU A 388 -22.13 8.45 1.89
C LEU A 388 -22.60 8.28 0.45
N LEU A 389 -23.83 8.68 0.12
CA LEU A 389 -24.49 8.33 -1.13
C LEU A 389 -23.73 8.86 -2.34
N ARG A 390 -23.24 10.10 -2.22
CA ARG A 390 -22.54 10.85 -3.28
C ARG A 390 -21.04 10.57 -3.35
N CYS A 391 -20.51 9.80 -2.40
CA CYS A 391 -19.08 9.48 -2.35
C CYS A 391 -18.69 8.60 -3.55
N GLY A 392 -17.77 9.11 -4.36
CA GLY A 392 -17.29 8.48 -5.58
C GLY A 392 -18.15 8.74 -6.82
N ASP A 393 -19.15 9.63 -6.77
CA ASP A 393 -19.94 9.98 -7.96
C ASP A 393 -19.10 10.76 -9.00
N SER A 394 -18.23 11.64 -8.52
CA SER A 394 -17.27 12.40 -9.33
C SER A 394 -15.85 12.25 -8.78
N LEU A 395 -14.85 12.46 -9.64
CA LEU A 395 -13.45 12.46 -9.21
C LEU A 395 -13.12 13.64 -8.29
N ASP A 396 -13.63 14.81 -8.67
CA ASP A 396 -13.56 16.04 -7.89
C ASP A 396 -14.88 16.17 -7.12
N PRO A 397 -14.91 15.79 -5.83
CA PRO A 397 -16.12 15.91 -5.04
C PRO A 397 -16.44 17.39 -4.83
N GLU A 398 -17.73 17.74 -4.96
CA GLU A 398 -18.20 19.05 -4.56
C GLU A 398 -17.93 19.28 -3.06
N GLU A 399 -17.80 20.55 -2.66
CA GLU A 399 -17.53 20.90 -1.27
C GLU A 399 -18.58 20.33 -0.31
N GLU A 400 -19.84 20.34 -0.73
CA GLU A 400 -20.95 19.76 0.02
C GLU A 400 -20.76 18.26 0.29
N VAL A 401 -20.21 17.49 -0.66
CA VAL A 401 -19.90 16.07 -0.46
C VAL A 401 -18.77 15.89 0.54
N VAL A 402 -17.76 16.78 0.52
CA VAL A 402 -16.67 16.75 1.49
C VAL A 402 -17.21 17.03 2.91
N GLU A 403 -18.09 18.01 3.06
CA GLU A 403 -18.75 18.33 4.33
C GLU A 403 -19.65 17.18 4.81
N GLU A 404 -20.41 16.53 3.93
CA GLU A 404 -21.18 15.33 4.27
C GLU A 404 -20.27 14.21 4.83
N LEU A 405 -19.07 14.01 4.26
CA LEU A 405 -18.09 13.05 4.76
C LEU A 405 -17.47 13.46 6.11
N PHE A 406 -17.36 14.77 6.37
CA PHE A 406 -16.93 15.30 7.67
C PHE A 406 -17.97 14.99 8.73
N GLU A 407 -19.23 15.33 8.46
CA GLU A 407 -20.35 15.02 9.34
C GLU A 407 -20.48 13.51 9.57
N PHE A 408 -20.31 12.69 8.54
CA PHE A 408 -20.29 11.23 8.69
C PHE A 408 -19.19 10.78 9.67
N THR A 409 -17.97 11.29 9.49
CA THR A 409 -16.85 10.98 10.36
C THR A 409 -17.15 11.40 11.79
N GLN A 410 -17.66 12.61 11.98
CA GLN A 410 -17.96 13.17 13.29
C GLN A 410 -19.12 12.43 13.98
N HIS A 411 -20.27 12.34 13.32
CA HIS A 411 -21.53 11.82 13.87
C HIS A 411 -21.54 10.30 14.01
N VAL A 412 -20.94 9.58 13.05
CA VAL A 412 -21.07 8.13 12.94
C VAL A 412 -19.82 7.41 13.45
N ILE A 413 -18.63 7.85 13.04
CA ILE A 413 -17.37 7.21 13.44
C ILE A 413 -17.00 7.60 14.88
N TYR A 414 -17.05 8.90 15.19
CA TYR A 414 -16.70 9.41 16.52
C TYR A 414 -17.88 9.58 17.47
N GLY A 415 -19.11 9.56 16.96
CA GLY A 415 -20.33 9.61 17.78
C GLY A 415 -20.64 10.99 18.37
N ASP A 416 -20.05 12.07 17.83
CA ASP A 416 -20.23 13.43 18.36
C ASP A 416 -21.27 14.21 17.56
N LYS A 417 -22.53 14.13 17.96
CA LYS A 417 -23.66 14.81 17.31
C LYS A 417 -23.88 16.26 17.76
N LYS A 418 -23.06 16.77 18.68
CA LYS A 418 -23.29 18.07 19.33
C LYS A 418 -22.38 19.15 18.78
N SER A 419 -21.15 18.80 18.44
CA SER A 419 -20.22 19.72 17.83
C SER A 419 -20.65 20.08 16.41
N SER A 420 -20.37 21.31 16.00
CA SER A 420 -20.61 21.80 14.64
C SER A 420 -19.37 21.70 13.76
N THR A 421 -18.18 21.64 14.37
CA THR A 421 -16.90 21.53 13.66
C THR A 421 -16.04 20.40 14.20
N MET A 422 -15.08 19.96 13.40
CA MET A 422 -14.05 19.00 13.82
C MET A 422 -13.22 19.52 15.00
N ALA A 423 -12.92 20.82 15.04
CA ALA A 423 -12.19 21.45 16.14
C ALA A 423 -12.97 21.37 17.46
N GLU A 424 -14.26 21.67 17.43
CA GLU A 424 -15.15 21.52 18.58
C GLU A 424 -15.26 20.06 19.02
N ALA A 425 -15.40 19.12 18.09
CA ALA A 425 -15.49 17.69 18.40
C ALA A 425 -14.19 17.19 19.07
N ARG A 426 -13.04 17.66 18.59
CA ARG A 426 -11.74 17.39 19.20
C ARG A 426 -11.63 17.99 20.59
N ALA A 427 -12.00 19.25 20.79
CA ALA A 427 -11.98 19.90 22.10
C ALA A 427 -12.94 19.24 23.10
N ALA A 428 -14.16 18.91 22.68
CA ALA A 428 -15.13 18.21 23.49
C ALA A 428 -14.61 16.83 23.91
N LYS A 429 -14.00 16.08 22.98
CA LYS A 429 -13.39 14.79 23.29
C LYS A 429 -12.18 14.95 24.21
N TRP A 430 -11.32 15.94 23.99
CA TRP A 430 -10.18 16.25 24.84
C TRP A 430 -10.58 16.50 26.29
N LYS A 431 -11.60 17.34 26.51
CA LYS A 431 -12.13 17.64 27.85
C LYS A 431 -12.67 16.40 28.54
N ARG A 432 -13.33 15.49 27.81
CA ARG A 432 -13.87 14.23 28.36
C ARG A 432 -12.82 13.16 28.64
N MET A 433 -11.64 13.23 28.04
CA MET A 433 -10.60 12.22 28.21
C MET A 433 -9.91 12.35 29.57
N LYS A 434 -9.90 11.27 30.35
CA LYS A 434 -9.10 11.12 31.58
C LYS A 434 -7.61 11.14 31.25
N ASN A 435 -7.19 10.26 30.34
CA ASN A 435 -5.81 10.20 29.87
C ASN A 435 -5.72 10.92 28.52
N LYS A 436 -5.02 12.06 28.50
CA LYS A 436 -4.86 12.89 27.30
C LYS A 436 -4.03 12.14 26.26
N SER A 437 -4.57 12.01 25.05
CA SER A 437 -3.86 11.35 23.96
C SER A 437 -4.43 11.79 22.62
N PHE A 438 -3.53 12.18 21.71
CA PHE A 438 -3.89 12.73 20.41
C PHE A 438 -4.36 11.64 19.45
N ILE A 439 -3.87 10.40 19.59
CA ILE A 439 -4.30 9.23 18.81
C ILE A 439 -5.81 8.94 18.93
N ARG A 440 -6.42 9.34 20.05
CA ARG A 440 -7.83 9.09 20.36
C ARG A 440 -8.71 10.23 19.87
N LEU A 441 -8.15 11.37 19.48
CA LEU A 441 -8.91 12.47 18.92
C LEU A 441 -9.39 12.14 17.49
N PRO A 442 -10.51 12.74 17.05
CA PRO A 442 -10.76 12.90 15.63
C PRO A 442 -9.57 13.59 14.93
N PRO A 443 -9.35 13.31 13.63
CA PRO A 443 -8.39 14.08 12.83
C PRO A 443 -8.76 15.56 12.80
N ASP A 444 -7.78 16.43 12.56
CA ASP A 444 -8.04 17.82 12.20
C ASP A 444 -8.74 17.92 10.84
N ALA A 445 -9.38 19.06 10.57
CA ALA A 445 -10.13 19.29 9.35
C ALA A 445 -9.25 19.15 8.09
N ASP A 446 -8.00 19.63 8.12
CA ASP A 446 -7.10 19.59 6.96
C ASP A 446 -6.65 18.16 6.62
N SER A 447 -6.18 17.38 7.60
CA SER A 447 -5.88 15.96 7.34
C SER A 447 -7.12 15.12 7.02
N LEU A 448 -8.27 15.43 7.61
CA LEU A 448 -9.53 14.75 7.28
C LEU A 448 -9.93 15.02 5.83
N ARG A 449 -9.86 16.26 5.36
CA ARG A 449 -10.11 16.61 3.96
C ARG A 449 -9.29 15.76 3.01
N GLN A 450 -7.98 15.66 3.25
CA GLN A 450 -7.13 14.82 2.40
C GLN A 450 -7.54 13.35 2.45
N HIS A 451 -8.01 12.86 3.60
CA HIS A 451 -8.53 11.50 3.71
C HIS A 451 -9.85 11.30 2.95
N CYS A 452 -10.75 12.27 3.00
CA CYS A 452 -12.00 12.26 2.23
C CYS A 452 -11.74 12.26 0.72
N LEU A 453 -10.79 13.05 0.22
CA LEU A 453 -10.42 13.04 -1.21
C LEU A 453 -9.95 11.66 -1.67
N ARG A 454 -9.14 10.98 -0.85
CA ARG A 454 -8.68 9.62 -1.16
C ARG A 454 -9.80 8.59 -1.11
N ALA A 455 -10.66 8.68 -0.10
CA ALA A 455 -11.82 7.80 0.02
C ALA A 455 -12.76 7.97 -1.18
N ASN A 456 -13.00 9.22 -1.60
CA ASN A 456 -13.78 9.55 -2.78
C ASN A 456 -13.15 8.97 -4.06
N PHE A 457 -11.84 9.15 -4.26
CA PHE A 457 -11.14 8.58 -5.41
C PHE A 457 -11.27 7.06 -5.47
N LEU A 458 -11.04 6.36 -4.37
CA LEU A 458 -11.18 4.89 -4.31
C LEU A 458 -12.63 4.44 -4.55
N ALA A 459 -13.60 5.16 -3.98
CA ALA A 459 -15.02 4.90 -4.23
C ALA A 459 -15.40 5.12 -5.70
N TYR A 460 -14.85 6.17 -6.32
CA TYR A 460 -15.05 6.46 -7.73
C TYR A 460 -14.58 5.31 -8.62
N LEU A 461 -13.39 4.74 -8.34
CA LEU A 461 -12.91 3.58 -9.11
C LEU A 461 -13.84 2.36 -8.99
N VAL A 462 -14.39 2.10 -7.80
CA VAL A 462 -15.32 0.99 -7.56
C VAL A 462 -16.66 1.21 -8.25
N ARG A 463 -17.14 2.46 -8.35
CA ARG A 463 -18.40 2.82 -9.03
C ARG A 463 -18.28 2.83 -10.55
N HIS A 464 -17.07 2.92 -11.07
CA HIS A 464 -16.82 2.99 -12.51
C HIS A 464 -15.87 1.86 -12.95
N PRO A 465 -16.25 0.58 -12.75
CA PRO A 465 -15.37 -0.54 -13.04
C PRO A 465 -15.03 -0.66 -14.53
N SER A 466 -15.86 -0.13 -15.44
CA SER A 466 -15.63 -0.16 -16.89
C SER A 466 -14.59 0.85 -17.41
N LEU A 467 -14.00 1.68 -16.54
CA LEU A 467 -12.94 2.60 -16.97
C LEU A 467 -11.72 1.82 -17.49
N LYS A 468 -11.41 2.00 -18.77
CA LYS A 468 -10.15 1.51 -19.35
C LYS A 468 -8.97 2.41 -19.01
N HIS A 469 -9.26 3.70 -18.87
CA HIS A 469 -8.31 4.73 -18.50
C HIS A 469 -8.64 5.26 -17.12
N HIS A 470 -7.92 4.76 -16.13
CA HIS A 470 -8.05 5.16 -14.75
C HIS A 470 -7.46 6.56 -14.53
N PRO A 471 -8.19 7.41 -13.79
CA PRO A 471 -7.70 8.73 -13.46
C PRO A 471 -6.44 8.66 -12.61
N SER A 472 -5.57 9.65 -12.78
CA SER A 472 -4.40 9.83 -11.92
C SER A 472 -4.84 10.06 -10.48
N PRO A 473 -4.22 9.44 -9.45
CA PRO A 473 -4.51 9.75 -8.06
C PRO A 473 -3.98 11.12 -7.61
N LEU A 474 -3.12 11.76 -8.41
CA LEU A 474 -2.50 13.05 -8.07
C LEU A 474 -3.56 14.15 -8.02
N GLY A 475 -3.54 14.93 -6.93
CA GLY A 475 -4.57 15.96 -6.65
C GLY A 475 -5.76 15.43 -5.85
N HIS A 476 -6.01 14.12 -5.86
CA HIS A 476 -7.11 13.50 -5.10
C HIS A 476 -6.64 12.95 -3.75
N GLY A 477 -5.82 13.74 -3.04
CA GLY A 477 -5.20 13.39 -1.77
C GLY A 477 -3.89 12.60 -1.88
N TRP A 478 -3.31 12.53 -3.08
CA TRP A 478 -1.92 12.13 -3.33
C TRP A 478 -1.17 13.22 -4.11
N GLU A 479 0.16 13.22 -3.95
CA GLU A 479 1.10 14.10 -4.62
C GLU A 479 2.32 13.32 -5.12
N ARG A 480 3.14 13.97 -5.96
CA ARG A 480 4.37 13.39 -6.47
C ARG A 480 5.55 13.93 -5.67
N LEU A 481 6.24 13.05 -4.94
CA LEU A 481 7.46 13.37 -4.21
C LEU A 481 8.56 12.38 -4.57
N GLY A 482 9.70 12.88 -5.07
CA GLY A 482 10.86 12.04 -5.42
C GLY A 482 10.53 10.92 -6.42
N GLY A 483 9.66 11.20 -7.40
CA GLY A 483 9.22 10.21 -8.40
C GLY A 483 8.21 9.17 -7.88
N ARG A 484 7.73 9.29 -6.64
CA ARG A 484 6.76 8.37 -6.02
C ARG A 484 5.41 9.04 -5.83
N CYS A 485 4.35 8.23 -5.84
CA CYS A 485 3.02 8.68 -5.46
C CYS A 485 2.86 8.57 -3.93
N CYS A 486 2.84 9.72 -3.26
CA CYS A 486 2.77 9.83 -1.80
C CYS A 486 1.42 10.40 -1.37
N PRO A 487 0.79 9.91 -0.30
CA PRO A 487 -0.41 10.55 0.24
C PRO A 487 -0.09 11.96 0.76
N VAL A 488 -0.91 12.93 0.39
CA VAL A 488 -0.89 14.27 1.01
C VAL A 488 -1.43 14.12 2.42
N ARG A 489 -0.58 14.18 3.44
CA ARG A 489 -0.99 13.93 4.83
C ARG A 489 -1.75 15.12 5.42
N HIS A 490 -1.34 16.31 5.01
CA HIS A 490 -1.86 17.60 5.45
C HIS A 490 -1.30 18.71 4.55
N THR A 491 -1.98 19.85 4.50
CA THR A 491 -1.55 21.06 3.77
C THR A 491 -1.29 22.25 4.69
N ARG A 492 -1.76 22.19 5.95
CA ARG A 492 -1.57 23.24 6.96
C ARG A 492 -0.47 22.90 7.97
N PRO A 493 0.18 23.90 8.58
CA PRO A 493 1.16 23.68 9.65
C PRO A 493 0.52 23.00 10.88
N ALA A 494 1.35 22.38 11.71
CA ALA A 494 0.88 21.66 12.90
C ALA A 494 0.33 22.60 13.99
N LEU A 495 0.84 23.84 14.06
CA LEU A 495 0.41 24.87 15.00
C LEU A 495 -0.02 26.13 14.23
N PRO A 496 -0.87 27.00 14.83
CA PRO A 496 -1.20 28.30 14.25
C PRO A 496 0.06 29.10 13.89
N THR A 497 0.07 29.75 12.73
CA THR A 497 1.20 30.60 12.29
C THR A 497 1.30 31.91 13.05
N HIS A 498 0.23 32.30 13.74
CA HIS A 498 0.12 33.54 14.51
C HIS A 498 -0.09 33.22 15.99
N LEU A 499 0.84 32.47 16.59
CA LEU A 499 0.87 32.36 18.05
C LEU A 499 1.38 33.70 18.63
N PRO A 500 0.69 34.30 19.61
CA PRO A 500 1.21 35.45 20.32
C PRO A 500 2.57 35.10 20.92
N ALA A 501 3.56 36.00 20.81
CA ALA A 501 4.84 35.80 21.47
C ALA A 501 4.57 35.55 22.97
N PRO A 502 5.12 34.49 23.58
CA PRO A 502 4.96 34.30 25.01
C PRO A 502 5.48 35.56 25.72
N GLY A 503 4.64 36.14 26.58
CA GLY A 503 5.10 37.17 27.50
C GLY A 503 6.28 36.64 28.33
N PRO A 504 7.18 37.51 28.82
CA PRO A 504 8.32 37.08 29.62
C PRO A 504 7.81 36.18 30.76
N ALA A 505 8.23 34.92 30.73
CA ALA A 505 7.89 33.96 31.77
C ALA A 505 8.56 34.43 33.07
N GLU A 506 7.76 34.69 34.10
CA GLU A 506 8.28 34.70 35.46
C GLU A 506 8.73 33.27 35.77
N GLU A 507 10.04 33.11 35.98
CA GLU A 507 10.64 31.87 36.47
C GLU A 507 9.97 31.52 37.80
N SER A 508 9.02 30.58 37.75
CA SER A 508 8.54 29.89 38.95
C SER A 508 9.33 28.61 39.08
N GLU A 509 9.98 28.49 40.23
CA GLU A 509 10.91 27.43 40.60
C GLU A 509 10.25 26.05 40.47
N GLU A 510 10.98 25.13 39.84
CA GLU A 510 10.62 23.73 39.68
C GLU A 510 10.64 23.02 41.05
N ASP A 511 9.47 22.63 41.57
CA ASP A 511 9.39 21.61 42.62
C ASP A 511 9.53 20.22 42.00
N ASN A 512 10.72 19.63 42.19
CA ASN A 512 11.00 18.21 41.97
C ASN A 512 10.29 17.39 43.06
N GLU A 513 9.14 16.80 42.74
CA GLU A 513 8.65 15.62 43.46
C GLU A 513 8.82 14.38 42.56
N SER A 514 9.73 13.52 42.99
CA SER A 514 9.98 12.18 42.46
C SER A 514 8.81 11.27 42.81
N GLU A 515 8.02 10.83 41.82
CA GLU A 515 7.10 9.71 41.98
C GLU A 515 7.83 8.40 41.68
N GLU A 516 7.85 7.53 42.69
CA GLU A 516 8.36 6.16 42.65
C GLU A 516 7.41 5.27 41.84
N ASP A 517 7.98 4.49 40.92
CA ASP A 517 7.28 3.46 40.14
C ASP A 517 6.84 2.29 41.05
N GLU A 518 5.54 2.17 41.32
CA GLU A 518 4.93 0.91 41.76
C GLU A 518 4.27 0.20 40.56
N GLU A 519 4.98 -0.81 40.03
CA GLU A 519 4.41 -1.82 39.13
C GLU A 519 3.46 -2.74 39.92
N GLU A 520 2.16 -2.48 39.88
CA GLU A 520 1.16 -3.53 40.13
C GLU A 520 0.80 -4.22 38.81
N GLY A 521 1.28 -5.46 38.67
CA GLY A 521 0.80 -6.39 37.67
C GLY A 521 -0.60 -6.89 38.01
N ASP A 522 -1.48 -6.93 37.01
CA ASP A 522 -2.73 -7.68 37.10
C ASP A 522 -2.83 -8.59 35.87
N ASP A 523 -2.38 -9.82 36.09
CA ASP A 523 -2.74 -11.01 35.33
C ASP A 523 -4.23 -11.30 35.60
N ASP A 524 -5.07 -11.33 34.56
CA ASP A 524 -6.34 -12.05 34.68
C ASP A 524 -6.58 -12.93 33.45
N VAL A 525 -6.04 -14.14 33.57
CA VAL A 525 -6.34 -15.31 32.75
C VAL A 525 -7.51 -16.04 33.39
N GLN A 526 -8.62 -16.06 32.65
CA GLN A 526 -9.59 -17.15 32.50
C GLN A 526 -9.76 -18.13 33.68
N ARG A 527 -10.93 -18.09 34.31
CA ARG A 527 -11.62 -19.28 34.83
C ARG A 527 -13.09 -19.27 34.46
N THR A 528 -13.49 -20.20 33.59
CA THR A 528 -14.83 -20.78 33.59
C THR A 528 -14.69 -22.27 33.32
N ASP A 529 -14.76 -23.07 34.39
CA ASP A 529 -15.14 -24.48 34.34
C ASP A 529 -16.66 -24.56 34.53
N HIS A 530 -17.38 -25.00 33.49
CA HIS A 530 -18.37 -26.08 33.51
C HIS A 530 -19.01 -26.26 32.13
#